data_AF-A0A380EJH5-F1
#
_entry.id   AF-A0A380EJH5-F1
#
_cell.length_a   1.000
_cell.length_b   1.000
_cell.length_c   1.000
_cell.angle_alpha   90.00
_cell.angle_beta   90.00
_cell.angle_gamma   90.00
#
_symmetry.space_group_name_H-M   'P 1'
#
loop_
_entity.id
_entity.type
_entity.pdbx_description
1 polymer ?
#
loop_
_entity_poly.entity_id
_entity_poly.type
_entity_poly.pdbx_seq_one_letter_code
_entity_poly.pdbx_strand_id
1 'polypeptide(L)'
;MAPQFFGVISDYLKSSGLTDTKGFKRLVIEKPFGSDLKSAEALNNQIRKSFKEEEIYRIDHYLGKDMVQNIEVLRFANAMFEPLWNNKYISNIQVTSSEILGVEDRGGYYESSGALKDMVQNHMLQMVALLAMEAPISLNSEDIRAEKVKYLNHCVISNLKMLKRTLFVVNMAKAISMVNKLKHTVMKIALQMTLTHLPLFQVN
;
A
#
# COMPACT_ATOMS: atom_id res chain seq x y z
N MET A 1 4.23 1.77 19.36
CA MET A 1 5.65 1.40 19.59
C MET A 1 6.49 2.04 18.49
N ALA A 2 7.70 2.50 18.79
CA ALA A 2 8.53 3.16 17.79
C ALA A 2 9.20 2.14 16.84
N PRO A 3 9.34 2.43 15.53
CA PRO A 3 9.76 1.46 14.51
C PRO A 3 11.16 0.86 14.73
N GLN A 4 12.07 1.61 15.34
CA GLN A 4 13.43 1.16 15.62
C GLN A 4 13.49 -0.07 16.55
N PHE A 5 12.41 -0.35 17.29
CA PHE A 5 12.37 -1.46 18.22
C PHE A 5 11.88 -2.77 17.59
N PHE A 6 11.27 -2.74 16.38
CA PHE A 6 10.69 -3.96 15.78
C PHE A 6 11.73 -5.07 15.58
N GLY A 7 12.89 -4.74 15.01
CA GLY A 7 13.98 -5.70 14.83
C GLY A 7 14.56 -6.19 16.15
N VAL A 8 14.84 -5.25 17.07
CA VAL A 8 15.41 -5.56 18.40
C VAL A 8 14.50 -6.49 19.19
N ILE A 9 13.20 -6.23 19.20
CA ILE A 9 12.22 -7.08 19.89
C ILE A 9 12.15 -8.46 19.23
N SER A 10 12.14 -8.51 17.90
CA SER A 10 12.15 -9.79 17.16
C SER A 10 13.37 -10.65 17.51
N ASP A 11 14.55 -10.04 17.67
CA ASP A 11 15.78 -10.73 18.06
C ASP A 11 15.71 -11.22 19.53
N TYR A 12 15.16 -10.40 20.43
CA TYR A 12 14.96 -10.80 21.83
C TYR A 12 13.91 -11.90 22.01
N LEU A 13 12.83 -11.88 21.24
CA LEU A 13 11.84 -12.95 21.23
C LEU A 13 12.48 -14.29 20.82
N LYS A 14 13.41 -14.27 19.84
CA LYS A 14 14.12 -15.47 19.42
C LYS A 14 15.12 -15.94 20.47
N SER A 15 15.99 -15.05 20.95
CA SER A 15 17.07 -15.39 21.90
C SER A 15 16.56 -15.79 23.28
N SER A 16 15.38 -15.32 23.70
CA SER A 16 14.71 -15.75 24.93
C SER A 16 13.96 -17.09 24.81
N GLY A 17 13.97 -17.73 23.63
CA GLY A 17 13.26 -18.99 23.38
C GLY A 17 11.74 -18.84 23.22
N LEU A 18 11.18 -17.62 23.29
CA LEU A 18 9.74 -17.39 23.17
C LEU A 18 9.17 -17.74 21.77
N THR A 19 10.04 -17.85 20.77
CA THR A 19 9.65 -18.29 19.42
C THR A 19 9.77 -19.81 19.21
N ASP A 20 10.24 -20.58 20.20
CA ASP A 20 10.41 -22.03 20.12
C ASP A 20 9.16 -22.72 20.67
N THR A 21 8.07 -22.64 19.91
CA THR A 21 6.76 -23.16 20.30
C THR A 21 6.42 -24.41 19.48
N LYS A 22 5.66 -25.34 20.07
CA LYS A 22 5.08 -26.49 19.33
C LYS A 22 3.86 -26.10 18.48
N GLY A 23 3.28 -24.92 18.72
CA GLY A 23 2.11 -24.39 18.01
C GLY A 23 2.50 -23.35 16.96
N PHE A 24 1.58 -22.44 16.67
CA PHE A 24 1.86 -21.31 15.77
C PHE A 24 2.44 -20.12 16.55
N LYS A 25 3.33 -19.39 15.88
CA LYS A 25 3.75 -18.04 16.28
C LYS A 25 3.49 -17.10 15.13
N ARG A 26 3.04 -15.89 15.43
CA ARG A 26 2.77 -14.86 14.44
C ARG A 26 3.25 -13.54 14.95
N LEU A 27 3.99 -12.82 14.12
CA LEU A 27 4.45 -11.48 14.40
C LEU A 27 3.60 -10.49 13.62
N VAL A 28 2.88 -9.64 14.34
CA VAL A 28 2.06 -8.57 13.76
C VAL A 28 2.81 -7.26 13.92
N ILE A 29 3.03 -6.54 12.81
CA ILE A 29 3.84 -5.33 12.78
C ILE A 29 3.05 -4.19 12.15
N GLU A 30 3.04 -3.05 12.83
CA GLU A 30 2.43 -1.81 12.36
C GLU A 30 3.40 -0.97 11.52
N LYS A 31 2.84 -0.11 10.65
CA LYS A 31 3.63 0.86 9.89
C LYS A 31 4.34 1.87 10.82
N PRO A 32 5.47 2.48 10.41
CA PRO A 32 6.21 2.31 9.13
C PRO A 32 7.16 1.10 9.08
N PHE A 33 7.27 0.49 7.89
CA PHE A 33 8.14 -0.66 7.59
C PHE A 33 9.53 -0.25 7.08
N GLY A 34 10.11 0.80 7.66
CA GLY A 34 11.27 1.50 7.11
C GLY A 34 10.88 2.85 6.49
N SER A 35 11.89 3.64 6.16
CA SER A 35 11.73 5.00 5.62
C SER A 35 12.11 5.10 4.14
N ASP A 36 12.78 4.09 3.61
CA ASP A 36 13.21 3.89 2.23
C ASP A 36 13.39 2.40 1.96
N LEU A 37 13.71 2.02 0.71
CA LEU A 37 13.91 0.62 0.33
C LEU A 37 14.98 -0.07 1.17
N LYS A 38 16.15 0.56 1.35
CA LYS A 38 17.29 -0.02 2.05
C LYS A 38 16.98 -0.31 3.52
N SER A 39 16.32 0.63 4.20
CA SER A 39 15.90 0.46 5.60
C SER A 39 14.79 -0.57 5.73
N ALA A 40 13.86 -0.65 4.77
CA ALA A 40 12.83 -1.69 4.74
C ALA A 40 13.43 -3.09 4.55
N GLU A 41 14.38 -3.25 3.62
CA GLU A 41 15.11 -4.50 3.41
C GLU A 41 15.91 -4.91 4.64
N ALA A 42 16.61 -3.96 5.29
CA ALA A 42 17.36 -4.23 6.50
C ALA A 42 16.45 -4.72 7.65
N LEU A 43 15.33 -4.03 7.88
CA LEU A 43 14.33 -4.43 8.89
C LEU A 43 13.74 -5.81 8.56
N ASN A 44 13.38 -6.03 7.29
CA ASN A 44 12.83 -7.31 6.83
C ASN A 44 13.81 -8.45 7.07
N ASN A 45 15.07 -8.28 6.67
CA ASN A 45 16.12 -9.28 6.87
C ASN A 45 16.39 -9.56 8.35
N GLN A 46 16.27 -8.54 9.21
CA GLN A 46 16.40 -8.74 10.66
C GLN A 46 15.25 -9.58 11.21
N ILE A 47 14.00 -9.22 10.91
CA ILE A 47 12.82 -9.96 11.38
C ILE A 47 12.82 -11.41 10.88
N ARG A 48 13.25 -11.61 9.62
CA ARG A 48 13.34 -12.92 8.95
C ARG A 48 14.33 -13.89 9.60
N LYS A 49 15.19 -13.43 10.51
CA LYS A 49 16.05 -14.31 11.32
C LYS A 49 15.26 -15.04 12.42
N SER A 50 14.17 -14.43 12.89
CA SER A 50 13.37 -14.92 14.01
C SER A 50 12.05 -15.57 13.58
N PHE A 51 11.47 -15.08 12.47
CA PHE A 51 10.17 -15.49 11.93
C PHE A 51 10.26 -15.81 10.44
N LYS A 52 9.50 -16.80 9.98
CA LYS A 52 9.31 -17.10 8.55
C LYS A 52 8.34 -16.10 7.91
N GLU A 53 8.30 -16.02 6.58
CA GLU A 53 7.41 -15.07 5.90
C GLU A 53 5.94 -15.31 6.25
N GLU A 54 5.52 -16.57 6.25
CA GLU A 54 4.15 -16.97 6.57
C GLU A 54 3.74 -16.66 8.02
N GLU A 55 4.70 -16.35 8.89
CA GLU A 55 4.48 -15.97 10.28
C GLU A 55 4.41 -14.44 10.47
N ILE A 56 4.71 -13.64 9.44
CA ILE A 56 4.83 -12.18 9.54
C ILE A 56 3.61 -11.50 8.89
N TYR A 57 2.87 -10.75 9.70
CA TYR A 57 1.68 -10.01 9.30
C TYR A 57 1.96 -8.51 9.39
N ARG A 58 2.17 -7.88 8.23
CA ARG A 58 2.39 -6.44 8.10
C ARG A 58 1.03 -5.75 7.95
N ILE A 59 0.65 -4.92 8.91
CA ILE A 59 -0.66 -4.28 8.93
C ILE A 59 -0.70 -3.14 7.89
N ASP A 60 -1.71 -3.23 7.04
CA ASP A 60 -2.26 -2.12 6.29
C ASP A 60 -3.77 -2.07 6.57
N HIS A 61 -4.21 -1.09 7.36
CA HIS A 61 -5.60 -1.01 7.81
C HIS A 61 -6.61 -0.77 6.67
N TYR A 62 -6.19 -0.35 5.47
CA TYR A 62 -7.09 -0.24 4.33
C TYR A 62 -7.53 -1.62 3.84
N LEU A 63 -6.67 -2.63 3.93
CA LEU A 63 -6.99 -4.01 3.54
C LEU A 63 -8.02 -4.67 4.47
N GLY A 64 -8.22 -4.11 5.66
CA GLY A 64 -9.24 -4.56 6.61
C GLY A 64 -10.64 -3.99 6.35
N LYS A 65 -10.80 -3.09 5.37
CA LYS A 65 -12.10 -2.46 5.08
C LYS A 65 -12.95 -3.37 4.20
N ASP A 66 -14.21 -3.60 4.57
CA ASP A 66 -15.13 -4.50 3.86
C ASP A 66 -15.22 -4.22 2.35
N MET A 67 -15.32 -2.94 1.98
CA MET A 67 -15.40 -2.54 0.56
C MET A 67 -14.12 -2.82 -0.22
N VAL A 68 -12.97 -2.85 0.46
CA VAL A 68 -11.68 -3.19 -0.18
C VAL A 68 -11.61 -4.70 -0.42
N GLN A 69 -12.03 -5.50 0.55
CA GLN A 69 -12.09 -6.97 0.41
C GLN A 69 -13.09 -7.39 -0.68
N ASN A 70 -14.20 -6.66 -0.82
CA ASN A 70 -15.21 -6.92 -1.85
C ASN A 70 -14.72 -6.70 -3.29
N ILE A 71 -13.59 -6.01 -3.52
CA ILE A 71 -13.05 -5.81 -4.88
C ILE A 71 -12.79 -7.15 -5.57
N GLU A 72 -12.21 -8.12 -4.87
CA GLU A 72 -11.86 -9.42 -5.43
C GLU A 72 -13.11 -10.20 -5.86
N VAL A 73 -14.13 -10.21 -4.99
CA VAL A 73 -15.42 -10.83 -5.27
C VAL A 73 -16.11 -10.17 -6.46
N LEU A 74 -16.14 -8.82 -6.49
CA LEU A 74 -16.75 -8.07 -7.59
C LEU A 74 -16.08 -8.35 -8.93
N ARG A 75 -14.75 -8.47 -8.96
CA ARG A 75 -13.99 -8.69 -10.19
C ARG A 75 -14.04 -10.13 -10.69
N PHE A 76 -13.91 -11.11 -9.80
CA PHE A 76 -13.64 -12.49 -10.20
C PHE A 76 -14.78 -13.47 -9.92
N ALA A 77 -15.67 -13.16 -8.97
CA ALA A 77 -16.82 -14.02 -8.67
C ALA A 77 -18.08 -13.65 -9.47
N ASN A 78 -18.02 -12.61 -10.30
CA ASN A 78 -19.15 -12.11 -11.07
C ASN A 78 -18.90 -12.21 -12.57
N ALA A 79 -19.57 -13.15 -13.24
CA ALA A 79 -19.47 -13.36 -14.68
C ALA A 79 -19.88 -12.14 -15.53
N MET A 80 -20.62 -11.20 -14.95
CA MET A 80 -20.98 -9.94 -15.61
C MET A 80 -19.82 -8.94 -15.64
N PHE A 81 -18.99 -8.88 -14.60
CA PHE A 81 -17.95 -7.85 -14.45
C PHE A 81 -16.61 -8.28 -15.04
N GLU A 82 -16.26 -9.56 -14.95
CA GLU A 82 -15.01 -10.11 -15.48
C GLU A 82 -14.74 -9.72 -16.95
N PRO A 83 -15.68 -9.89 -17.91
CA PRO A 83 -15.42 -9.55 -19.31
C PRO A 83 -15.37 -8.04 -19.59
N LEU A 84 -15.86 -7.22 -18.65
CA LEU A 84 -15.83 -5.75 -18.75
C LEU A 84 -14.57 -5.16 -18.13
N TRP A 85 -13.79 -5.94 -17.39
CA TRP A 85 -12.64 -5.42 -16.61
C TRP A 85 -11.36 -5.29 -17.45
N ASN A 86 -11.43 -4.61 -18.59
CA ASN A 86 -10.32 -4.40 -19.52
C ASN A 86 -10.41 -3.04 -20.26
N ASN A 87 -9.42 -2.75 -21.12
CA ASN A 87 -9.25 -1.44 -21.77
C ASN A 87 -10.27 -1.15 -22.87
N LYS A 88 -11.02 -2.15 -23.33
CA LYS A 88 -12.07 -1.97 -24.34
C LYS A 88 -13.29 -1.28 -23.73
N TYR A 89 -13.55 -1.52 -22.44
CA TYR A 89 -14.75 -1.05 -21.75
C TYR A 89 -14.45 -0.01 -20.67
N ILE A 90 -13.28 -0.08 -20.02
CA ILE A 90 -12.85 0.91 -19.03
C ILE A 90 -11.97 1.93 -19.73
N SER A 91 -12.25 3.22 -19.51
CA SER A 91 -11.44 4.33 -20.05
C SER A 91 -10.32 4.74 -19.10
N ASN A 92 -10.62 4.82 -17.79
CA ASN A 92 -9.67 5.21 -16.75
C ASN A 92 -10.11 4.68 -15.37
N ILE A 93 -9.15 4.54 -14.46
CA ILE A 93 -9.39 4.19 -13.05
C ILE A 93 -8.85 5.32 -12.17
N GLN A 94 -9.66 5.76 -11.21
CA GLN A 94 -9.31 6.82 -10.27
C GLN A 94 -9.41 6.30 -8.83
N VAL A 95 -8.30 6.33 -8.11
CA VAL A 95 -8.22 6.02 -6.68
C VAL A 95 -8.02 7.33 -5.93
N THR A 96 -9.03 7.74 -5.16
CA THR A 96 -9.00 8.98 -4.39
C THR A 96 -9.02 8.68 -2.91
N SER A 97 -8.10 9.29 -2.16
CA SER A 97 -8.14 9.37 -0.70
C SER A 97 -8.22 10.83 -0.30
N SER A 98 -9.27 11.20 0.42
CA SER A 98 -9.46 12.56 0.93
C SER A 98 -9.69 12.54 2.42
N GLU A 99 -8.90 13.32 3.15
CA GLU A 99 -9.01 13.48 4.59
C GLU A 99 -9.29 14.95 4.90
N ILE A 100 -10.32 15.19 5.71
CA ILE A 100 -10.74 16.55 6.12
C ILE A 100 -9.92 17.03 7.32
N LEU A 101 -9.43 16.09 8.13
CA LEU A 101 -8.56 16.38 9.26
C LEU A 101 -7.18 16.80 8.74
N GLY A 102 -6.63 17.85 9.35
CA GLY A 102 -5.28 18.30 9.06
C GLY A 102 -4.24 17.34 9.64
N VAL A 103 -2.98 17.76 9.62
CA VAL A 103 -1.87 16.95 10.18
C VAL A 103 -1.96 16.83 11.72
N GLU A 104 -2.78 17.66 12.37
CA GLU A 104 -3.02 17.66 13.83
C GLU A 104 -1.74 17.45 14.65
N ASP A 105 -1.75 16.56 15.64
CA ASP A 105 -0.60 16.24 16.49
C ASP A 105 0.50 15.43 15.77
N ARG A 106 0.27 15.04 14.51
CA ARG A 106 1.21 14.23 13.71
C ARG A 106 2.18 15.09 12.89
N GLY A 107 2.22 16.41 13.17
CA GLY A 107 3.04 17.43 12.48
C GLY A 107 4.46 16.97 12.14
N GLY A 108 5.23 16.60 13.17
CA GLY A 108 6.64 16.22 13.02
C GLY A 108 6.86 14.89 12.27
N TYR A 109 5.93 13.93 12.37
CA TYR A 109 5.99 12.68 11.59
C TYR A 109 5.69 12.95 10.11
N TYR A 110 4.73 13.84 9.85
CA TYR A 110 4.29 14.18 8.51
C TYR A 110 5.31 15.01 7.74
N GLU A 111 6.03 15.89 8.43
CA GLU A 111 7.08 16.72 7.84
C GLU A 111 8.24 15.87 7.25
N SER A 112 8.55 14.74 7.89
CA SER A 112 9.59 13.81 7.43
C SER A 112 9.10 12.71 6.48
N SER A 113 7.84 12.28 6.60
CA SER A 113 7.27 11.17 5.81
C SER A 113 6.55 11.67 4.54
N GLY A 114 5.78 12.73 4.67
CA GLY A 114 4.88 13.27 3.64
C GLY A 114 3.75 12.33 3.25
N ALA A 115 2.79 12.89 2.48
CA ALA A 115 1.64 12.17 1.93
C ALA A 115 2.01 10.92 1.11
N LEU A 116 3.20 10.94 0.48
CA LEU A 116 3.66 9.84 -0.36
C LEU A 116 3.96 8.57 0.44
N LYS A 117 4.65 8.67 1.58
CA LYS A 117 4.96 7.50 2.41
C LYS A 117 3.80 7.10 3.30
N ASP A 118 3.00 8.07 3.76
CA ASP A 118 1.91 7.76 4.69
C ASP A 118 0.71 7.10 4.02
N MET A 119 0.39 7.52 2.79
CA MET A 119 -0.84 7.11 2.07
C MET A 119 -0.58 6.41 0.74
N VAL A 120 0.39 6.87 -0.05
CA VAL A 120 0.57 6.38 -1.43
C VAL A 120 1.31 5.04 -1.45
N GLN A 121 2.45 4.95 -0.79
CA GLN A 121 3.35 3.78 -0.84
C GLN A 121 2.69 2.50 -0.34
N ASN A 122 1.77 2.61 0.62
CA ASN A 122 1.05 1.50 1.23
C ASN A 122 -0.39 1.43 0.68
N HIS A 123 -1.32 2.16 1.28
CA HIS A 123 -2.76 2.08 1.10
C HIS A 123 -3.16 2.19 -0.37
N MET A 124 -2.79 3.29 -1.04
CA MET A 124 -3.22 3.50 -2.42
C MET A 124 -2.56 2.50 -3.39
N LEU A 125 -1.29 2.14 -3.16
CA LEU A 125 -0.62 1.14 -4.00
C LEU A 125 -1.23 -0.25 -3.84
N GLN A 126 -1.65 -0.63 -2.61
CA GLN A 126 -2.39 -1.86 -2.37
C GLN A 126 -3.76 -1.85 -3.08
N MET A 127 -4.48 -0.72 -3.02
CA MET A 127 -5.75 -0.57 -3.75
C MET A 127 -5.56 -0.72 -5.26
N VAL A 128 -4.55 -0.05 -5.81
CA VAL A 128 -4.21 -0.14 -7.24
C VAL A 128 -3.86 -1.58 -7.62
N ALA A 129 -3.03 -2.26 -6.83
CA ALA A 129 -2.67 -3.65 -7.09
C ALA A 129 -3.91 -4.57 -7.09
N LEU A 130 -4.85 -4.38 -6.17
CA LEU A 130 -6.10 -5.15 -6.15
C LEU A 130 -7.02 -4.87 -7.35
N LEU A 131 -7.03 -3.64 -7.87
CA LEU A 131 -7.82 -3.25 -9.04
C LEU A 131 -7.18 -3.70 -10.36
N ALA A 132 -5.86 -3.83 -10.38
CA ALA A 132 -5.05 -4.04 -11.60
C ALA A 132 -4.25 -5.34 -11.60
N MET A 133 -4.47 -6.27 -10.67
CA MET A 133 -3.93 -7.64 -10.76
C MET A 133 -4.79 -8.49 -11.72
N GLU A 134 -4.19 -9.50 -12.36
CA GLU A 134 -4.93 -10.50 -13.15
C GLU A 134 -5.83 -11.34 -12.25
N ALA A 135 -6.70 -12.14 -12.87
CA ALA A 135 -7.45 -13.16 -12.13
C ALA A 135 -6.48 -14.18 -11.53
N PRO A 136 -6.45 -14.34 -10.18
CA PRO A 136 -5.59 -15.33 -9.56
C PRO A 136 -6.12 -16.74 -9.84
N ILE A 137 -5.23 -17.74 -9.78
CA ILE A 137 -5.59 -19.16 -9.98
C ILE A 137 -6.65 -19.61 -8.96
N SER A 138 -6.58 -19.07 -7.75
CA SER A 138 -7.59 -19.24 -6.71
C SER A 138 -7.67 -17.99 -5.82
N LEU A 139 -8.71 -17.89 -4.98
CA LEU A 139 -8.85 -16.83 -3.98
C LEU A 139 -8.06 -17.10 -2.69
N ASN A 140 -7.07 -18.00 -2.73
CA ASN A 140 -6.15 -18.20 -1.62
C ASN A 140 -5.16 -17.03 -1.52
N SER A 141 -4.73 -16.72 -0.29
CA SER A 141 -3.88 -15.56 -0.01
C SER A 141 -2.58 -15.51 -0.82
N GLU A 142 -1.98 -16.68 -1.09
CA GLU A 142 -0.72 -16.79 -1.83
C GLU A 142 -0.87 -16.48 -3.32
N ASP A 143 -1.95 -16.96 -3.94
CA ASP A 143 -2.22 -16.72 -5.36
C ASP A 143 -2.58 -15.26 -5.62
N ILE A 144 -3.39 -14.67 -4.72
CA ILE A 144 -3.69 -13.23 -4.74
C ILE A 144 -2.40 -12.42 -4.58
N ARG A 145 -1.55 -12.80 -3.61
CA ARG A 145 -0.27 -12.13 -3.37
C ARG A 145 0.65 -12.21 -4.59
N ALA A 146 0.69 -13.36 -5.26
CA ALA A 146 1.49 -13.55 -6.46
C ALA A 146 1.07 -12.61 -7.59
N GLU A 147 -0.23 -12.50 -7.88
CA GLU A 147 -0.72 -11.60 -8.94
C GLU A 147 -0.55 -10.12 -8.59
N LYS A 148 -0.70 -9.73 -7.32
CA LYS A 148 -0.36 -8.37 -6.85
C LYS A 148 1.13 -8.05 -7.07
N VAL A 149 2.03 -8.96 -6.70
CA VAL A 149 3.48 -8.76 -6.86
C VAL A 149 3.87 -8.72 -8.34
N LYS A 150 3.31 -9.61 -9.16
CA LYS A 150 3.53 -9.62 -10.61
C LYS A 150 3.13 -8.29 -11.25
N TYR A 151 1.97 -7.76 -10.88
CA TYR A 151 1.55 -6.44 -11.32
C TYR A 151 2.52 -5.34 -10.86
N LEU A 152 2.90 -5.32 -9.58
CA LEU A 152 3.81 -4.32 -9.03
C LEU A 152 5.20 -4.36 -9.67
N ASN A 153 5.70 -5.54 -10.03
CA ASN A 153 6.97 -5.71 -10.75
C ASN A 153 6.91 -5.16 -12.18
N HIS A 154 5.74 -5.24 -12.83
CA HIS A 154 5.51 -4.67 -14.15
C HIS A 154 5.11 -3.19 -14.11
N CYS A 155 4.79 -2.66 -12.92
CA CYS A 155 4.47 -1.26 -12.72
C CYS A 155 5.76 -0.42 -12.83
N VAL A 156 6.13 -0.06 -14.06
CA VAL A 156 7.25 0.83 -14.32
C VAL A 156 6.85 2.25 -13.93
N ILE A 157 7.35 2.75 -12.80
CA ILE A 157 7.40 4.19 -12.52
C ILE A 157 8.41 4.80 -13.48
N SER A 158 7.94 5.08 -14.70
CA SER A 158 8.78 5.30 -15.87
C SER A 158 9.33 6.72 -15.96
N ASN A 159 8.75 7.70 -15.25
CA ASN A 159 9.26 9.07 -15.22
C ASN A 159 8.66 9.93 -14.08
N LEU A 160 9.47 10.73 -13.40
CA LEU A 160 9.02 11.78 -12.45
C LEU A 160 8.08 12.82 -13.10
N LYS A 161 8.23 13.08 -14.41
CA LYS A 161 7.31 13.96 -15.17
C LYS A 161 5.93 13.33 -15.37
N MET A 162 5.86 12.01 -15.51
CA MET A 162 4.60 11.27 -15.61
C MET A 162 3.91 11.23 -14.24
N LEU A 163 4.68 11.03 -13.17
CA LEU A 163 4.18 11.09 -11.80
C LEU A 163 3.47 12.42 -11.49
N LYS A 164 4.00 13.56 -11.93
CA LYS A 164 3.35 14.88 -11.74
C LYS A 164 2.04 15.06 -12.51
N ARG A 165 1.80 14.27 -13.56
CA ARG A 165 0.54 14.28 -14.36
C ARG A 165 -0.49 13.28 -13.83
N THR A 166 -0.04 12.19 -13.23
CA THR A 166 -0.84 11.02 -12.79
C THR A 166 -1.17 11.07 -11.29
N LEU A 167 -0.25 11.59 -10.48
CA LEU A 167 -0.39 11.76 -9.04
C LEU A 167 -0.63 13.23 -8.73
N PHE A 168 -1.91 13.58 -8.49
CA PHE A 168 -2.26 14.88 -7.93
C PHE A 168 -2.17 14.77 -6.41
N VAL A 169 -0.98 15.07 -5.86
CA VAL A 169 -0.87 15.46 -4.46
C VAL A 169 -1.04 16.96 -4.40
N VAL A 170 -2.17 17.44 -3.89
CA VAL A 170 -2.32 18.87 -3.60
C VAL A 170 -1.39 19.17 -2.41
N ASN A 171 -0.24 19.76 -2.73
CA ASN A 171 0.87 19.91 -1.81
C ASN A 171 0.59 21.01 -0.77
N MET A 172 0.65 20.63 0.50
CA MET A 172 0.50 21.48 1.68
C MET A 172 1.49 22.65 1.71
N ALA A 173 2.62 22.59 0.99
CA ALA A 173 3.62 23.66 0.95
C ALA A 173 3.11 25.00 0.37
N LYS A 174 2.14 24.99 -0.55
CA LYS A 174 1.46 26.23 -0.99
C LYS A 174 0.40 26.71 0.01
N ALA A 175 -0.09 25.83 0.87
CA ALA A 175 -1.01 26.19 1.95
C ALA A 175 -0.27 26.72 3.17
N ILE A 176 0.98 26.30 3.44
CA ILE A 176 1.78 26.79 4.59
C ILE A 176 2.04 28.31 4.51
N SER A 177 2.20 28.91 3.33
CA SER A 177 2.23 30.38 3.23
C SER A 177 0.86 31.06 3.38
N MET A 178 -0.23 30.29 3.38
CA MET A 178 -1.61 30.72 3.64
C MET A 178 -2.13 30.27 5.03
N VAL A 179 -1.32 29.58 5.86
CA VAL A 179 -1.75 28.90 7.10
C VAL A 179 -2.20 29.84 8.23
N ASN A 180 -1.98 31.15 8.13
CA ASN A 180 -2.57 32.08 9.11
C ASN A 180 -4.07 32.34 8.94
N LYS A 181 -4.76 31.74 7.95
CA LYS A 181 -6.20 32.03 7.71
C LYS A 181 -7.18 30.85 7.63
N LEU A 182 -6.76 29.58 7.55
CA LEU A 182 -7.72 28.49 7.34
C LEU A 182 -7.43 27.28 8.25
N LYS A 183 -8.19 27.16 9.34
CA LYS A 183 -8.22 26.02 10.27
C LYS A 183 -8.78 24.71 9.68
N HIS A 184 -9.11 24.69 8.39
CA HIS A 184 -9.70 23.54 7.70
C HIS A 184 -9.02 23.37 6.33
N THR A 185 -7.91 22.63 6.28
CA THR A 185 -7.26 22.27 5.01
C THR A 185 -7.48 20.77 4.80
N VAL A 186 -8.23 20.43 3.75
CA VAL A 186 -8.51 19.05 3.33
C VAL A 186 -7.31 18.54 2.52
N MET A 187 -6.74 17.39 2.91
CA MET A 187 -5.74 16.73 2.09
C MET A 187 -6.42 15.78 1.11
N LYS A 188 -6.22 16.01 -0.19
CA LYS A 188 -6.73 15.14 -1.25
C LYS A 188 -5.57 14.58 -2.05
N ILE A 189 -5.45 13.25 -2.06
CA ILE A 189 -4.57 12.52 -2.96
C ILE A 189 -5.45 11.79 -3.98
N ALA A 190 -5.23 12.05 -5.25
CA ALA A 190 -5.82 11.29 -6.34
C ALA A 190 -4.70 10.62 -7.14
N LEU A 191 -4.80 9.30 -7.29
CA LEU A 191 -4.06 8.52 -8.26
C LEU A 191 -5.00 8.25 -9.43
N GLN A 192 -4.71 8.86 -10.57
CA GLN A 192 -5.42 8.59 -11.81
C GLN A 192 -4.55 7.73 -12.70
N MET A 193 -4.98 6.50 -12.98
CA MET A 193 -4.26 5.60 -13.87
C MET A 193 -4.97 5.51 -15.21
N THR A 194 -4.25 5.87 -16.27
CA THR A 194 -4.68 5.60 -17.65
C THR A 194 -4.24 4.18 -18.00
N LEU A 195 -5.19 3.37 -18.47
CA LEU A 195 -5.01 1.93 -18.66
C LEU A 195 -3.93 1.56 -19.69
N THR A 196 -3.52 2.49 -20.55
CA THR A 196 -2.39 2.31 -21.49
C THR A 196 -1.08 1.92 -20.82
N HIS A 197 -0.97 2.09 -19.50
CA HIS A 197 0.23 1.77 -18.70
C HIS A 197 0.06 0.53 -17.80
N LEU A 198 -1.06 -0.18 -17.89
CA LEU A 198 -1.31 -1.38 -17.09
C LEU A 198 -1.11 -2.64 -17.96
N PRO A 199 -0.33 -3.65 -17.54
CA PRO A 199 0.00 -4.82 -18.37
C PRO A 199 -1.22 -5.59 -18.88
N LEU A 200 -2.22 -5.79 -18.02
CA LEU A 200 -3.56 -6.34 -18.32
C LEU A 200 -4.29 -5.65 -19.47
N PHE A 201 -3.95 -4.39 -19.69
CA PHE A 201 -4.67 -3.46 -20.54
C PHE A 201 -3.82 -3.07 -21.75
N GLN A 202 -2.76 -3.83 -22.05
CA GLN A 202 -1.93 -3.67 -23.25
C GLN A 202 -2.11 -4.79 -24.28
N VAL A 203 -2.94 -5.81 -23.98
CA VAL A 203 -3.19 -6.92 -24.91
C VAL A 203 -4.50 -6.70 -25.66
N ASN A 204 -4.41 -6.10 -26.85
CA ASN A 204 -5.12 -6.46 -28.09
C ASN A 204 -4.32 -5.93 -29.28
#